data_AF-A0A416ZR95-F1
#
_entry.id   AF-A0A416ZR95-F1
#
_cell.length_a   1.000
_cell.length_b   1.000
_cell.length_c   1.000
_cell.angle_alpha   90.00
_cell.angle_beta   90.00
_cell.angle_gamma   90.00
#
_symmetry.space_group_name_H-M   'P 1'
#
loop_
_entity.id
_entity.type
_entity.pdbx_description
1 polymer ?
#
loop_
_entity_poly.entity_id
_entity_poly.type
_entity_poly.pdbx_seq_one_letter_code
_entity_poly.pdbx_strand_id
1 'polypeptide(L)'
;MSDMILFDLDGTLTDSGPGITRCVQYALASFGIEEPDLEKLNCYVGPPLLESFMNFAGLGCEEAQQAITKYRERYEAEGIFENEVYEGIPEVLAYLKEKGKILAVASSKPEKYVEQILEHFEIRKYFTVVTGSEMNETRTDKGEVIAETLRRLGAEDSRSDVVMVGDRSYDVIGARENGLLCVGVSYGYGGREELEAAGAAKVCDTPEELKLLAEDPKEEKKRRDRIKKMKPERIPWLTRGESGTGIFAQKEKKAENIKEKRTAKTEPKTEEIVIPIQRKLWRLLKPLLTYELFLIGATVLLALILMTFTTGGYLEERMHATSVLASAIGSLAAIPVLWKQYKKDEGMFPKPEKRWSAAEAAACILLVMTFGHLLNTVMNVTGFTRIFSGYQDMASKIYEGQNPLLLILSVGVLSAAAEEIVFRGMIYRRAKDFWGTGWGIAASCLLFGAYHGNVTQFVYAAVVSVLLILIYERCGTLLAPVLAHMAENIWGLYRSQFVSWMTQKAPAGAWMFIFLEAVICAGTFWYLFLKDKQGKTQK
;
A
#
# COMPACT_ATOMS: atom_id res chain seq x y z
N MET A 1 24.95 6.26 0.40
CA MET A 1 25.44 5.30 1.41
C MET A 1 24.80 5.76 2.69
N SER A 2 24.21 4.87 3.48
CA SER A 2 23.49 5.32 4.68
C SER A 2 24.48 5.72 5.78
N ASP A 3 24.40 6.97 6.22
CA ASP A 3 25.18 7.49 7.35
C ASP A 3 24.48 7.24 8.69
N MET A 4 23.19 6.92 8.64
CA MET A 4 22.36 6.59 9.79
C MET A 4 21.80 5.17 9.67
N ILE A 5 21.82 4.43 10.78
CA ILE A 5 21.35 3.05 10.86
C ILE A 5 20.37 2.94 12.01
N LEU A 6 19.13 2.55 11.68
CA LEU A 6 18.08 2.25 12.66
C LEU A 6 18.04 0.75 12.87
N PHE A 7 18.01 0.31 14.12
CA PHE A 7 17.89 -1.09 14.50
C PHE A 7 16.55 -1.33 15.19
N ASP A 8 15.91 -2.46 14.90
CA ASP A 8 14.97 -3.04 15.87
C ASP A 8 15.75 -3.60 17.08
N LEU A 9 15.02 -3.95 18.14
CA LEU A 9 15.55 -4.54 19.36
C LEU A 9 15.37 -6.06 19.40
N ASP A 10 14.12 -6.49 19.60
CA ASP A 10 13.74 -7.90 19.78
C ASP A 10 14.02 -8.65 18.47
N GLY A 11 14.81 -9.73 18.50
CA GLY A 11 15.16 -10.50 17.29
C GLY A 11 16.28 -9.93 16.43
N THR A 12 16.73 -8.71 16.72
CA THR A 12 17.79 -8.02 15.96
C THR A 12 19.02 -7.73 16.81
N LEU A 13 18.85 -7.06 17.95
CA LEU A 13 19.93 -6.78 18.90
C LEU A 13 19.95 -7.82 20.02
N THR A 14 18.78 -8.30 20.44
CA THR A 14 18.63 -9.21 21.58
C THR A 14 17.70 -10.38 21.27
N ASP A 15 18.05 -11.57 21.74
CA ASP A 15 17.20 -12.77 21.77
C ASP A 15 16.27 -12.71 22.99
N SER A 16 15.12 -12.04 22.81
CA SER A 16 14.12 -11.81 23.86
C SER A 16 12.97 -12.81 23.84
N GLY A 17 13.02 -13.79 22.93
CA GLY A 17 12.03 -14.83 22.70
C GLY A 17 11.68 -15.61 23.97
N PRO A 18 12.66 -16.08 24.79
CA PRO A 18 12.35 -16.79 26.03
C PRO A 18 11.45 -16.00 27.00
N GLY A 19 11.75 -14.71 27.22
CA GLY A 19 10.94 -13.86 28.10
C GLY A 19 9.55 -13.57 27.55
N ILE A 20 9.46 -13.28 26.25
CA ILE A 20 8.18 -13.00 25.58
C ILE A 20 7.29 -14.24 25.58
N THR A 21 7.80 -15.39 25.11
CA THR A 21 7.03 -16.63 24.98
C THR A 21 6.54 -17.16 26.33
N ARG A 22 7.34 -17.08 27.40
CA ARG A 22 6.89 -17.44 28.76
C ARG A 22 5.83 -16.48 29.31
N CYS A 23 5.90 -15.20 28.99
CA CYS A 23 4.84 -14.24 29.32
C CYS A 23 3.55 -14.49 28.54
N VAL A 24 3.65 -14.88 27.26
CA VAL A 24 2.50 -15.32 26.47
C VAL A 24 1.90 -16.58 27.06
N GLN A 25 2.72 -17.59 27.38
CA GLN A 25 2.29 -18.83 28.03
C GLN A 25 1.55 -18.55 29.34
N TYR A 26 2.09 -17.67 30.19
CA TYR A 26 1.45 -17.23 31.43
C TYR A 26 0.09 -16.56 31.19
N ALA A 27 0.01 -15.69 30.18
CA ALA A 27 -1.24 -15.04 29.81
C ALA A 27 -2.28 -16.04 29.31
N LEU A 28 -1.91 -16.94 28.39
CA LEU A 28 -2.81 -17.97 27.83
C LEU A 28 -3.34 -18.92 28.91
N ALA A 29 -2.49 -19.32 29.86
CA ALA A 29 -2.91 -20.19 30.97
C ALA A 29 -4.03 -19.55 31.82
N SER A 30 -4.07 -18.22 31.94
CA SER A 30 -5.15 -17.52 32.66
C SER A 30 -6.52 -17.61 31.97
N PHE A 31 -6.55 -17.98 30.69
CA PHE A 31 -7.77 -18.25 29.91
C PHE A 31 -8.02 -19.76 29.69
N GLY A 32 -7.26 -20.62 30.39
CA GLY A 32 -7.37 -22.08 30.24
C GLY A 32 -6.80 -22.62 28.93
N ILE A 33 -5.96 -21.83 28.23
CA ILE A 33 -5.26 -22.25 27.03
C ILE A 33 -3.84 -22.67 27.44
N GLU A 34 -3.53 -23.96 27.33
CA GLU A 34 -2.20 -24.50 27.60
C GLU A 34 -1.43 -24.71 26.29
N GLU A 35 -0.25 -24.10 26.16
CA GLU A 35 0.73 -24.43 25.12
C GLU A 35 2.08 -24.68 25.80
N PRO A 36 2.49 -25.95 25.98
CA PRO A 36 3.76 -26.28 26.63
C PRO A 36 4.97 -26.02 25.73
N ASP A 37 4.79 -25.90 24.42
CA ASP A 37 5.86 -25.69 23.45
C ASP A 37 6.08 -24.19 23.19
N LEU A 38 7.15 -23.64 23.78
CA LEU A 38 7.50 -22.22 23.64
C LEU A 38 7.87 -21.85 22.20
N GLU A 39 8.37 -22.78 21.37
CA GLU A 39 8.75 -22.47 19.99
C GLU A 39 7.54 -22.06 19.15
N LYS A 40 6.36 -22.66 19.40
CA LYS A 40 5.12 -22.26 18.72
C LYS A 40 4.64 -20.87 19.10
N LEU A 41 5.10 -20.35 20.23
CA LEU A 41 4.78 -19.00 20.69
C LEU A 41 5.74 -17.95 20.10
N ASN A 42 6.76 -18.35 19.34
CA ASN A 42 7.67 -17.40 18.68
C ASN A 42 6.95 -16.46 17.70
N CYS A 43 5.78 -16.84 17.20
CA CYS A 43 4.95 -15.97 16.38
C CYS A 43 4.51 -14.67 17.11
N TYR A 44 4.54 -14.64 18.45
CA TYR A 44 4.28 -13.46 19.27
C TYR A 44 5.49 -12.53 19.44
N VAL A 45 6.69 -12.94 19.01
CA VAL A 45 7.92 -12.16 19.20
C VAL A 45 8.09 -11.16 18.05
N GLY A 46 7.85 -9.88 18.31
CA GLY A 46 7.95 -8.80 17.32
C GLY A 46 6.62 -8.08 17.02
N PRO A 47 5.52 -8.76 16.63
CA PRO A 47 4.27 -8.10 16.31
C PRO A 47 3.57 -7.50 17.54
N PRO A 48 2.59 -6.58 17.33
CA PRO A 48 1.75 -6.07 18.42
C PRO A 48 1.01 -7.21 19.15
N LEU A 49 1.03 -7.18 20.49
CA LEU A 49 0.46 -8.25 21.33
C LEU A 49 -1.05 -8.42 21.14
N LEU A 50 -1.80 -7.31 20.98
CA LEU A 50 -3.26 -7.36 20.80
C LEU A 50 -3.63 -8.18 19.56
N GLU A 51 -3.02 -7.87 18.43
CA GLU A 51 -3.22 -8.60 17.18
C GLU A 51 -2.79 -10.06 17.31
N SER A 52 -1.67 -10.31 18.00
CA SER A 52 -1.13 -11.66 18.18
C SER A 52 -2.06 -12.55 19.00
N PHE A 53 -2.62 -12.05 20.12
CA PHE A 53 -3.59 -12.80 20.91
C PHE A 53 -4.89 -13.07 20.16
N MET A 54 -5.37 -12.11 19.37
CA MET A 54 -6.57 -12.30 18.56
C MET A 54 -6.34 -13.31 17.44
N ASN A 55 -5.21 -13.24 16.74
CA ASN A 55 -4.94 -14.04 15.55
C ASN A 55 -4.50 -15.47 15.87
N PHE A 56 -3.61 -15.66 16.84
CA PHE A 56 -3.00 -16.96 17.12
C PHE A 56 -3.74 -17.75 18.21
N ALA A 57 -4.31 -17.07 19.22
CA ALA A 57 -5.09 -17.71 20.27
C ALA A 57 -6.61 -17.62 20.06
N GLY A 58 -7.06 -16.88 19.04
CA GLY A 58 -8.49 -16.75 18.72
C GLY A 58 -9.30 -15.97 19.77
N LEU A 59 -8.64 -15.19 20.63
CA LEU A 59 -9.29 -14.43 21.69
C LEU A 59 -10.10 -13.26 21.11
N GLY A 60 -11.24 -12.95 21.73
CA GLY A 60 -11.97 -11.72 21.45
C GLY A 60 -11.16 -10.47 21.82
N CYS A 61 -11.53 -9.30 21.32
CA CYS A 61 -10.80 -8.05 21.58
C CYS A 61 -10.66 -7.74 23.09
N GLU A 62 -11.73 -7.91 23.87
CA GLU A 62 -11.72 -7.69 25.32
C GLU A 62 -10.84 -8.71 26.06
N GLU A 63 -10.91 -9.99 25.67
CA GLU A 63 -10.08 -11.06 26.24
C GLU A 63 -8.61 -10.87 25.89
N ALA A 64 -8.29 -10.47 24.67
CA ALA A 64 -6.94 -10.14 24.24
C ALA A 64 -6.37 -8.96 25.05
N GLN A 65 -7.18 -7.95 25.36
CA GLN A 65 -6.75 -6.85 26.22
C GLN A 65 -6.44 -7.30 27.65
N GLN A 66 -7.26 -8.21 28.21
CA GLN A 66 -7.02 -8.83 29.51
C GLN A 66 -5.76 -9.74 29.49
N ALA A 67 -5.54 -10.47 28.39
CA ALA A 67 -4.33 -11.26 28.18
C ALA A 67 -3.08 -10.39 28.14
N ILE A 68 -3.14 -9.20 27.54
CA ILE A 68 -2.05 -8.21 27.60
C ILE A 68 -1.78 -7.77 29.03
N THR A 69 -2.82 -7.55 29.84
CA THR A 69 -2.63 -7.22 31.27
C THR A 69 -1.86 -8.33 31.99
N LYS A 70 -2.23 -9.60 31.75
CA LYS A 70 -1.54 -10.76 32.32
C LYS A 70 -0.13 -10.96 31.79
N TYR A 71 0.07 -10.73 30.50
CA TYR A 71 1.40 -10.71 29.90
C TYR A 71 2.29 -9.68 30.60
N ARG A 72 1.81 -8.43 30.76
CA ARG A 72 2.57 -7.32 31.36
C ARG A 72 2.89 -7.57 32.83
N GLU A 73 1.95 -8.18 33.57
CA GLU A 73 2.14 -8.60 34.97
C GLU A 73 3.40 -9.45 35.13
N ARG A 74 3.58 -10.50 34.30
CA ARG A 74 4.78 -11.32 34.33
C ARG A 74 6.00 -10.64 33.67
N TYR A 75 5.77 -9.90 32.60
CA TYR A 75 6.86 -9.28 31.83
C TYR A 75 7.64 -8.26 32.67
N GLU A 76 6.93 -7.42 33.43
CA GLU A 76 7.57 -6.43 34.30
C GLU A 76 8.26 -7.05 35.51
N ALA A 77 7.77 -8.19 36.01
CA ALA A 77 8.35 -8.87 37.17
C ALA A 77 9.59 -9.69 36.81
N GLU A 78 9.55 -10.41 35.69
CA GLU A 78 10.56 -11.43 35.31
C GLU A 78 10.95 -11.35 33.83
N GLY A 79 9.96 -11.30 32.93
CA GLY A 79 10.16 -11.53 31.50
C GLY A 79 11.07 -10.52 30.78
N ILE A 80 11.19 -9.30 31.29
CA ILE A 80 12.07 -8.26 30.71
C ILE A 80 13.55 -8.65 30.73
N PHE A 81 13.99 -9.46 31.70
CA PHE A 81 15.38 -9.90 31.86
C PHE A 81 15.62 -11.34 31.40
N GLU A 82 14.58 -12.06 31.00
CA GLU A 82 14.71 -13.34 30.29
C GLU A 82 15.06 -13.09 28.82
N ASN A 83 16.21 -12.44 28.62
CA ASN A 83 16.66 -11.86 27.36
C ASN A 83 18.20 -11.93 27.31
N GLU A 84 18.78 -12.02 26.12
CA GLU A 84 20.23 -12.02 25.91
C GLU A 84 20.61 -11.18 24.69
N VAL A 85 21.78 -10.55 24.69
CA VAL A 85 22.30 -9.88 23.48
C VAL A 85 22.83 -10.94 22.52
N TYR A 86 22.49 -10.85 21.23
CA TYR A 86 23.06 -11.77 20.24
C TYR A 86 24.60 -11.63 20.20
N GLU A 87 25.28 -12.76 20.13
CA GLU A 87 26.75 -12.82 20.03
C GLU A 87 27.25 -11.97 18.85
N GLY A 88 28.24 -11.10 19.08
CA GLY A 88 28.81 -10.23 18.05
C GLY A 88 28.12 -8.87 17.87
N ILE A 89 26.91 -8.64 18.43
CA ILE A 89 26.23 -7.35 18.33
C ILE A 89 27.01 -6.21 19.00
N PRO A 90 27.53 -6.33 20.25
CA PRO A 90 28.30 -5.26 20.86
C PRO A 90 29.51 -4.83 20.01
N GLU A 91 30.21 -5.79 19.40
CA GLU A 91 31.35 -5.57 18.51
C GLU A 91 30.96 -4.87 17.22
N VAL A 92 29.80 -5.25 16.65
CA VAL A 92 29.24 -4.60 15.46
C VAL A 92 28.86 -3.16 15.76
N LEU A 93 28.15 -2.90 16.86
CA LEU A 93 27.75 -1.54 17.26
C LEU A 93 28.97 -0.65 17.50
N ALA A 94 29.99 -1.16 18.20
CA ALA A 94 31.26 -0.46 18.40
C ALA A 94 31.96 -0.15 17.07
N TYR A 95 32.04 -1.12 16.17
CA TYR A 95 32.65 -0.95 14.85
C TYR A 95 31.92 0.10 14.01
N LEU A 96 30.59 0.07 13.95
CA LEU A 96 29.81 1.04 13.18
C LEU A 96 30.00 2.46 13.73
N LYS A 97 30.09 2.63 15.06
CA LYS A 97 30.41 3.92 15.68
C LYS A 97 31.82 4.39 15.38
N GLU A 98 32.82 3.50 15.43
CA GLU A 98 34.20 3.81 15.04
C GLU A 98 34.28 4.30 13.58
N LYS A 99 33.43 3.75 12.70
CA LYS A 99 33.28 4.18 11.30
C LYS A 99 32.42 5.43 11.10
N GLY A 100 32.05 6.12 12.18
CA GLY A 100 31.36 7.40 12.14
C GLY A 100 29.86 7.31 11.83
N LYS A 101 29.25 6.11 11.93
CA LYS A 101 27.80 5.95 11.72
C LYS A 101 27.00 6.47 12.91
N ILE A 102 25.84 7.04 12.63
CA ILE A 102 24.86 7.41 13.64
C ILE A 102 23.90 6.24 13.81
N LEU A 103 23.81 5.70 15.03
CA LEU A 103 22.95 4.55 15.32
C LEU A 103 21.73 5.00 16.11
N ALA A 104 20.58 4.43 15.80
CA ALA A 104 19.34 4.64 16.54
C ALA A 104 18.56 3.34 16.71
N VAL A 105 17.67 3.29 17.69
CA VAL A 105 16.72 2.17 17.89
C VAL A 105 15.32 2.63 17.51
N ALA A 106 14.63 1.80 16.73
CA ALA A 106 13.24 1.96 16.31
C ALA A 106 12.48 0.65 16.55
N SER A 107 11.94 0.48 17.77
CA SER A 107 11.26 -0.76 18.18
C SER A 107 9.77 -0.58 18.42
N SER A 108 8.98 -1.61 18.13
CA SER A 108 7.55 -1.65 18.50
C SER A 108 7.33 -1.93 19.99
N LYS A 109 8.39 -2.24 20.73
CA LYS A 109 8.36 -2.36 22.19
C LYS A 109 8.22 -0.97 22.86
N PRO A 110 7.51 -0.85 24.00
CA PRO A 110 7.40 0.43 24.69
C PRO A 110 8.75 1.05 25.05
N GLU A 111 8.90 2.35 24.79
CA GLU A 111 10.19 3.07 24.89
C GLU A 111 10.87 2.89 26.26
N LYS A 112 10.08 2.86 27.34
CA LYS A 112 10.56 2.60 28.71
C LYS A 112 11.31 1.26 28.80
N TYR A 113 10.77 0.19 28.23
CA TYR A 113 11.39 -1.13 28.31
C TYR A 113 12.60 -1.23 27.36
N VAL A 114 12.54 -0.57 26.20
CA VAL A 114 13.69 -0.50 25.29
C VAL A 114 14.87 0.16 25.99
N GLU A 115 14.66 1.31 26.64
CA GLU A 115 15.71 1.99 27.40
C GLU A 115 16.27 1.09 28.52
N GLN A 116 15.41 0.47 29.33
CA GLN A 116 15.83 -0.44 30.40
C GLN A 116 16.68 -1.63 29.91
N ILE A 117 16.30 -2.25 28.78
CA ILE A 117 17.01 -3.39 28.20
C ILE A 117 18.38 -2.95 27.68
N LEU A 118 18.43 -1.82 26.95
CA LEU A 118 19.69 -1.30 26.41
C LEU A 118 20.67 -0.88 27.51
N GLU A 119 20.15 -0.32 28.62
CA GLU A 119 20.95 0.02 29.80
C GLU A 119 21.47 -1.23 30.50
N HIS A 120 20.60 -2.23 30.74
CA HIS A 120 20.95 -3.49 31.39
C HIS A 120 22.09 -4.21 30.68
N PHE A 121 22.06 -4.25 29.34
CA PHE A 121 23.11 -4.87 28.52
C PHE A 121 24.27 -3.94 28.17
N GLU A 122 24.32 -2.74 28.73
CA GLU A 122 25.38 -1.74 28.53
C GLU A 122 25.65 -1.33 27.07
N ILE A 123 24.68 -1.55 26.18
CA ILE A 123 24.73 -1.18 24.75
C ILE A 123 24.04 0.16 24.46
N ARG A 124 23.32 0.74 25.44
CA ARG A 124 22.64 2.04 25.30
C ARG A 124 23.55 3.16 24.79
N LYS A 125 24.82 3.14 25.21
CA LYS A 125 25.86 4.13 24.86
C LYS A 125 26.14 4.28 23.37
N TYR A 126 25.78 3.29 22.54
CA TYR A 126 26.01 3.35 21.10
C TYR A 126 24.95 4.19 20.36
N PHE A 127 23.75 4.32 20.91
CA PHE A 127 22.60 4.89 20.21
C PHE A 127 22.41 6.38 20.51
N THR A 128 22.28 7.18 19.45
CA THR A 128 21.99 8.60 19.52
C THR A 128 20.53 8.87 19.86
N VAL A 129 19.61 8.09 19.28
CA VAL A 129 18.18 8.16 19.52
C VAL A 129 17.67 6.76 19.82
N VAL A 130 16.83 6.65 20.85
CA VAL A 130 16.03 5.46 21.13
C VAL A 130 14.57 5.87 20.99
N THR A 131 13.79 5.06 20.27
CA THR A 131 12.35 5.28 20.09
C THR A 131 11.64 3.94 20.21
N GLY A 132 10.64 3.92 21.08
CA GLY A 132 9.72 2.79 21.22
C GLY A 132 8.28 3.19 20.91
N SER A 133 7.37 2.24 21.12
CA SER A 133 5.93 2.52 21.18
C SER A 133 5.56 3.30 22.45
N GLU A 134 4.38 3.91 22.45
CA GLU A 134 3.81 4.53 23.66
C GLU A 134 3.09 3.46 24.51
N MET A 135 3.18 3.59 25.84
CA MET A 135 2.58 2.61 26.79
C MET A 135 1.05 2.48 26.68
N ASN A 136 0.40 3.53 26.15
CA ASN A 136 -1.03 3.64 25.88
C ASN A 136 -1.41 3.22 24.44
N GLU A 137 -0.47 2.66 23.68
CA GLU A 137 -0.70 2.09 22.35
C GLU A 137 -1.20 3.07 21.27
N THR A 138 -1.08 4.39 21.50
CA THR A 138 -1.37 5.43 20.48
C THR A 138 -0.40 5.38 19.29
N ARG A 139 0.80 4.82 19.51
CA ARG A 139 1.82 4.52 18.51
C ARG A 139 2.29 3.08 18.68
N THR A 140 1.84 2.18 17.80
CA THR A 140 2.14 0.74 17.87
C THR A 140 2.81 0.21 16.61
N ASP A 141 2.57 0.86 15.47
CA ASP A 141 3.05 0.40 14.19
C ASP A 141 4.52 0.80 13.94
N LYS A 142 5.29 -0.13 13.38
CA LYS A 142 6.72 0.05 13.09
C LYS A 142 6.99 1.28 12.21
N GLY A 143 6.11 1.58 11.26
CA GLY A 143 6.23 2.75 10.39
C GLY A 143 6.14 4.07 11.17
N GLU A 144 5.32 4.15 12.20
CA GLU A 144 5.16 5.36 13.03
C GLU A 144 6.36 5.55 13.97
N VAL A 145 6.90 4.45 14.53
CA VAL A 145 8.13 4.48 15.33
C VAL A 145 9.31 4.95 14.49
N ILE A 146 9.51 4.41 13.28
CA ILE A 146 10.57 4.84 12.36
C ILE A 146 10.41 6.32 12.00
N ALA A 147 9.19 6.78 11.72
CA ALA A 147 8.93 8.18 11.39
C ALA A 147 9.33 9.12 12.55
N GLU A 148 9.02 8.75 13.79
CA GLU A 148 9.45 9.48 14.97
C GLU A 148 10.99 9.44 15.14
N THR A 149 11.62 8.29 14.95
CA THR A 149 13.08 8.16 15.05
C THR A 149 13.77 9.10 14.06
N LEU A 150 13.30 9.14 12.81
CA LEU A 150 13.78 10.09 11.80
C LEU A 150 13.61 11.54 12.26
N ARG A 151 12.45 11.88 12.85
CA ARG A 151 12.17 13.22 13.38
C ARG A 151 13.12 13.62 14.51
N ARG A 152 13.37 12.71 15.47
CA ARG A 152 14.31 12.94 16.58
C ARG A 152 15.76 13.04 16.11
N LEU A 153 16.11 12.37 15.00
CA LEU A 153 17.42 12.49 14.35
C LEU A 153 17.56 13.73 13.46
N GLY A 154 16.47 14.43 13.13
CA GLY A 154 16.47 15.52 12.14
C GLY A 154 16.76 15.03 10.71
N ALA A 155 16.34 13.79 10.40
CA ALA A 155 16.66 13.08 9.17
C ALA A 155 15.46 12.92 8.23
N GLU A 156 14.40 13.71 8.40
CA GLU A 156 13.17 13.58 7.60
C GLU A 156 13.39 13.82 6.10
N ASP A 157 14.36 14.68 5.76
CA ASP A 157 14.73 15.03 4.38
C ASP A 157 15.92 14.20 3.84
N SER A 158 16.59 13.41 4.69
CA SER A 158 17.79 12.63 4.35
C SER A 158 17.54 11.11 4.32
N ARG A 159 16.31 10.70 3.99
CA ARG A 159 15.88 9.28 3.97
C ARG A 159 16.77 8.35 3.15
N SER A 160 17.38 8.85 2.07
CA SER A 160 18.31 8.07 1.24
C SER A 160 19.60 7.67 1.96
N ASP A 161 19.91 8.35 3.06
CA ASP A 161 21.10 8.11 3.88
C ASP A 161 20.74 7.36 5.18
N VAL A 162 19.54 6.78 5.26
CA VAL A 162 19.09 5.99 6.40
C VAL A 162 18.75 4.57 5.96
N VAL A 163 19.13 3.58 6.77
CA VAL A 163 18.78 2.16 6.56
C VAL A 163 18.18 1.60 7.83
N MET A 164 17.14 0.77 7.69
CA MET A 164 16.54 0.00 8.78
C MET A 164 17.16 -1.40 8.82
N VAL A 165 17.44 -1.91 10.01
CA VAL A 165 17.87 -3.29 10.26
C VAL A 165 16.84 -3.95 11.17
N GLY A 166 16.32 -5.09 10.74
CA GLY A 166 15.28 -5.82 11.48
C GLY A 166 15.17 -7.28 11.04
N ASP A 167 14.54 -8.12 11.85
CA ASP A 167 14.41 -9.57 11.61
C ASP A 167 13.02 -9.98 11.12
N ARG A 168 12.04 -9.06 11.15
CA ARG A 168 10.67 -9.34 10.72
C ARG A 168 10.29 -8.56 9.46
N SER A 169 9.28 -9.07 8.77
CA SER A 169 8.59 -8.38 7.67
C SER A 169 8.04 -7.02 8.07
N TYR A 170 7.65 -6.83 9.34
CA TYR A 170 7.20 -5.55 9.88
C TYR A 170 8.27 -4.46 9.75
N ASP A 171 9.55 -4.79 9.91
CA ASP A 171 10.66 -3.85 9.74
C ASP A 171 10.84 -3.45 8.29
N VAL A 172 10.76 -4.43 7.37
CA VAL A 172 10.85 -4.20 5.93
C VAL A 172 9.72 -3.29 5.46
N ILE A 173 8.49 -3.55 5.92
CA ILE A 173 7.31 -2.76 5.58
C ILE A 173 7.39 -1.37 6.19
N GLY A 174 7.73 -1.27 7.48
CA GLY A 174 7.87 0.01 8.18
C GLY A 174 8.96 0.90 7.56
N ALA A 175 10.08 0.30 7.15
CA ALA A 175 11.14 0.97 6.40
C ALA A 175 10.62 1.49 5.06
N ARG A 176 9.92 0.63 4.29
CA ARG A 176 9.34 1.00 2.99
C ARG A 176 8.31 2.12 3.10
N GLU A 177 7.44 2.11 4.11
CA GLU A 177 6.46 3.16 4.36
C GLU A 177 7.12 4.53 4.65
N ASN A 178 8.36 4.52 5.14
CA ASN A 178 9.18 5.69 5.39
C ASN A 178 10.22 5.97 4.30
N GLY A 179 10.17 5.26 3.17
CA GLY A 179 11.09 5.45 2.05
C GLY A 179 12.54 5.03 2.34
N LEU A 180 12.74 4.11 3.28
CA LEU A 180 14.04 3.57 3.67
C LEU A 180 14.27 2.20 3.01
N LEU A 181 15.55 1.86 2.81
CA LEU A 181 15.93 0.47 2.57
C LEU A 181 15.93 -0.29 3.90
N CYS A 182 15.65 -1.59 3.83
CA CYS A 182 15.76 -2.49 4.96
C CYS A 182 16.80 -3.58 4.68
N VAL A 183 17.71 -3.80 5.62
CA VAL A 183 18.57 -4.99 5.69
C VAL A 183 17.95 -5.94 6.70
N GLY A 184 17.47 -7.07 6.20
CA GLY A 184 16.91 -8.14 7.03
C GLY A 184 18.02 -8.93 7.74
N VAL A 185 17.74 -9.44 8.94
CA VAL A 185 18.61 -10.38 9.63
C VAL A 185 17.90 -11.71 9.88
N SER A 186 18.44 -12.80 9.34
CA SER A 186 17.76 -14.12 9.38
C SER A 186 18.05 -14.92 10.66
N TYR A 187 18.95 -14.44 11.52
CA TYR A 187 19.24 -15.04 12.83
C TYR A 187 18.18 -14.74 13.89
N GLY A 188 17.24 -13.83 13.62
CA GLY A 188 16.08 -13.55 14.46
C GLY A 188 14.89 -14.48 14.18
N TYR A 189 13.66 -13.98 14.35
CA TYR A 189 12.46 -14.82 14.37
C TYR A 189 11.73 -14.91 13.02
N GLY A 190 11.94 -13.98 12.08
CA GLY A 190 11.23 -14.02 10.79
C GLY A 190 11.86 -14.97 9.76
N GLY A 191 13.16 -15.26 9.89
CA GLY A 191 13.90 -16.08 8.94
C GLY A 191 14.04 -15.46 7.55
N ARG A 192 14.84 -16.09 6.69
CA ARG A 192 15.23 -15.54 5.38
C ARG A 192 14.06 -15.40 4.40
N GLU A 193 13.16 -16.38 4.35
CA GLU A 193 12.05 -16.40 3.40
C GLU A 193 11.05 -15.27 3.64
N GLU A 194 10.70 -14.98 4.90
CA GLU A 194 9.82 -13.86 5.28
C GLU A 194 10.42 -12.52 4.82
N LEU A 195 11.71 -12.31 5.10
CA LEU A 195 12.42 -11.07 4.79
C LEU A 195 12.55 -10.83 3.29
N GLU A 196 12.88 -11.87 2.52
CA GLU A 196 12.98 -11.78 1.05
C GLU A 196 11.61 -11.52 0.42
N ALA A 197 10.55 -12.21 0.90
CA ALA A 197 9.18 -12.00 0.42
C ALA A 197 8.65 -10.59 0.73
N ALA A 198 9.02 -10.03 1.89
CA ALA A 198 8.65 -8.66 2.27
C ALA A 198 9.40 -7.58 1.43
N GLY A 199 10.50 -7.96 0.77
CA GLY A 199 11.30 -7.08 -0.09
C GLY A 199 12.51 -6.45 0.60
N ALA A 200 13.14 -7.16 1.56
CA ALA A 200 14.41 -6.72 2.14
C ALA A 200 15.47 -6.51 1.05
N ALA A 201 16.24 -5.43 1.14
CA ALA A 201 17.26 -5.10 0.15
C ALA A 201 18.44 -6.07 0.19
N LYS A 202 18.71 -6.64 1.39
CA LYS A 202 19.68 -7.69 1.65
C LYS A 202 19.26 -8.43 2.92
N VAL A 203 19.59 -9.71 3.00
CA VAL A 203 19.41 -10.51 4.21
C VAL A 203 20.78 -11.02 4.68
N CYS A 204 21.11 -10.70 5.94
CA CYS A 204 22.34 -11.09 6.61
C CYS A 204 22.07 -12.28 7.54
N ASP A 205 22.96 -13.29 7.51
CA ASP A 205 22.77 -14.52 8.30
C ASP A 205 23.46 -14.49 9.67
N THR A 206 24.39 -13.56 9.89
CA THR A 206 25.04 -13.38 11.20
C THR A 206 25.18 -11.89 11.56
N PRO A 207 25.31 -11.55 12.85
CA PRO A 207 25.58 -10.17 13.28
C PRO A 207 26.80 -9.54 12.61
N GLU A 208 27.89 -10.29 12.40
CA GLU A 208 29.13 -9.79 11.80
C GLU A 208 28.93 -9.22 10.39
N GLU A 209 28.00 -9.79 9.61
CA GLU A 209 27.73 -9.34 8.26
C GLU A 209 27.24 -7.89 8.23
N LEU A 210 26.59 -7.40 9.29
CA LEU A 210 26.12 -6.02 9.43
C LEU A 210 27.26 -4.98 9.37
N LYS A 211 28.53 -5.39 9.55
CA LYS A 211 29.69 -4.52 9.31
C LYS A 211 29.75 -3.98 7.88
N LEU A 212 29.11 -4.65 6.91
CA LEU A 212 28.95 -4.18 5.54
C LEU A 212 28.31 -2.78 5.45
N LEU A 213 27.49 -2.41 6.44
CA LEU A 213 26.82 -1.11 6.49
C LEU A 213 27.80 0.07 6.66
N ALA A 214 29.06 -0.21 6.98
CA ALA A 214 30.13 0.78 7.04
C ALA A 214 31.16 0.69 5.89
N GLU A 215 31.05 -0.27 4.98
CA GLU A 215 32.02 -0.45 3.89
C GLU A 215 31.70 0.46 2.68
N ASP A 216 32.70 1.16 2.13
CA ASP A 216 32.58 1.91 0.86
C ASP A 216 32.47 0.91 -0.32
N PRO A 217 31.46 1.02 -1.21
CA PRO A 217 31.33 0.20 -2.41
C PRO A 217 32.61 0.11 -3.27
N LYS A 218 33.47 1.15 -3.23
CA LYS A 218 34.77 1.16 -3.92
C LYS A 218 35.80 0.24 -3.25
N GLU A 219 35.78 0.12 -1.93
CA GLU A 219 36.66 -0.77 -1.17
C GLU A 219 36.17 -2.22 -1.24
N GLU A 220 34.86 -2.49 -1.29
CA GLU A 220 34.37 -3.87 -1.49
C GLU A 220 34.71 -4.41 -2.89
N LYS A 221 34.59 -3.57 -3.92
CA LYS A 221 35.08 -3.93 -5.27
C LYS A 221 36.58 -4.21 -5.27
N LYS A 222 37.39 -3.36 -4.62
CA LYS A 222 38.83 -3.59 -4.45
C LYS A 222 39.14 -4.84 -3.63
N ARG A 223 38.36 -5.16 -2.60
CA ARG A 223 38.52 -6.34 -1.75
C ARG A 223 38.17 -7.61 -2.53
N ARG A 224 37.04 -7.64 -3.25
CA ARG A 224 36.68 -8.74 -4.17
C ARG A 224 37.72 -8.91 -5.28
N ASP A 225 38.24 -7.81 -5.83
CA ASP A 225 39.29 -7.83 -6.84
C ASP A 225 40.64 -8.28 -6.26
N ARG A 226 40.98 -7.93 -5.00
CA ARG A 226 42.16 -8.44 -4.28
C ARG A 226 42.04 -9.93 -3.97
N ILE A 227 40.89 -10.38 -3.49
CA ILE A 227 40.60 -11.80 -3.21
C ILE A 227 40.66 -12.61 -4.50
N LYS A 228 40.12 -12.09 -5.63
CA LYS A 228 40.27 -12.70 -6.95
C LYS A 228 41.71 -12.70 -7.48
N LYS A 229 42.55 -11.74 -7.07
CA LYS A 229 43.96 -11.63 -7.46
C LYS A 229 44.91 -12.39 -6.54
N MET A 230 44.46 -12.83 -5.37
CA MET A 230 45.23 -13.72 -4.50
C MET A 230 45.32 -15.10 -5.19
N LYS A 231 46.51 -15.42 -5.70
CA LYS A 231 46.83 -16.79 -6.11
C LYS A 231 46.84 -17.69 -4.87
N PRO A 232 46.41 -18.96 -4.96
CA PRO A 232 46.46 -19.90 -3.86
C PRO A 232 47.92 -20.34 -3.63
N GLU A 233 48.70 -19.52 -2.93
CA GLU A 233 50.02 -19.92 -2.46
C GLU A 233 49.97 -20.21 -0.96
N ARG A 234 49.99 -21.52 -0.67
CA ARG A 234 50.53 -22.20 0.52
C ARG A 234 49.88 -21.86 1.85
N ILE A 235 48.83 -22.61 2.18
CA ILE A 235 48.44 -22.90 3.58
C ILE A 235 49.29 -24.11 4.05
N PRO A 236 50.28 -23.94 4.96
CA PRO A 236 51.29 -24.97 5.28
C PRO A 236 50.87 -26.12 6.21
N TRP A 237 49.57 -26.43 6.34
CA TRP A 237 49.10 -27.63 7.05
C TRP A 237 48.37 -28.64 6.16
N LEU A 238 48.24 -28.38 4.85
CA LEU A 238 47.57 -29.30 3.93
C LEU A 238 48.51 -30.28 3.18
N THR A 239 49.79 -30.35 3.53
CA THR A 239 50.73 -31.30 2.92
C THR A 239 51.61 -32.00 3.96
N ARG A 240 51.02 -32.93 4.70
CA ARG A 240 51.74 -34.07 5.26
C ARG A 240 50.88 -35.32 5.17
N GLY A 241 51.35 -36.29 4.38
CA GLY A 241 51.13 -37.71 4.65
C GLY A 241 50.25 -38.46 3.65
N GLU A 242 50.70 -38.66 2.42
CA GLU A 242 50.52 -39.98 1.80
C GLU A 242 51.59 -40.91 2.36
N SER A 243 51.20 -41.68 3.38
CA SER A 243 51.77 -43.00 3.64
C SER A 243 50.65 -43.86 4.21
N GLY A 244 50.35 -44.94 3.48
CA GLY A 244 49.11 -45.69 3.60
C GLY A 244 48.83 -46.30 4.97
N THR A 245 47.54 -46.43 5.28
CA THR A 245 46.82 -47.70 5.55
C THR A 245 45.43 -47.39 6.12
N GLY A 246 44.40 -47.95 5.47
CA GLY A 246 43.04 -48.16 6.00
C GLY A 246 42.20 -46.89 6.26
N ILE A 247 40.89 -46.84 6.12
CA ILE A 247 39.80 -47.78 5.87
C ILE A 247 38.63 -46.87 5.40
N PHE A 248 37.82 -47.33 4.44
CA PHE A 248 36.68 -46.65 3.78
C PHE A 248 36.97 -45.70 2.60
N ALA A 249 37.28 -46.30 1.45
CA ALA A 249 36.91 -45.76 0.14
C ALA A 249 35.99 -46.76 -0.57
N GLN A 250 34.68 -46.47 -0.61
CA GLN A 250 33.74 -46.94 -1.64
C GLN A 250 32.86 -45.74 -2.02
N LYS A 251 33.19 -45.08 -3.13
CA LYS A 251 32.48 -45.18 -4.43
C LYS A 251 30.98 -44.88 -4.35
N GLU A 252 30.66 -43.65 -4.77
CA GLU A 252 29.65 -43.31 -5.78
C GLU A 252 28.44 -44.26 -5.88
N LYS A 253 27.34 -43.87 -5.23
CA LYS A 253 25.94 -44.16 -5.63
C LYS A 253 24.97 -43.42 -4.71
N LYS A 254 24.66 -42.15 -5.02
CA LYS A 254 23.44 -41.47 -4.50
C LYS A 254 23.07 -40.16 -5.23
N ALA A 255 23.53 -39.98 -6.47
CA ALA A 255 23.19 -38.81 -7.29
C ALA A 255 21.84 -38.92 -8.02
N GLU A 256 21.09 -40.02 -7.89
CA GLU A 256 19.81 -40.21 -8.60
C GLU A 256 18.55 -39.91 -7.77
N ASN A 257 18.63 -39.75 -6.45
CA ASN A 257 17.43 -39.51 -5.62
C ASN A 257 17.10 -38.03 -5.33
N ILE A 258 17.78 -37.06 -5.95
CA ILE A 258 17.52 -35.62 -5.75
C ILE A 258 16.62 -35.02 -6.84
N LYS A 259 16.33 -35.75 -7.93
CA LYS A 259 15.44 -35.26 -9.01
C LYS A 259 13.95 -35.54 -8.79
N GLU A 260 13.56 -36.50 -7.96
CA GLU A 260 12.15 -36.87 -7.75
C GLU A 260 11.44 -36.16 -6.58
N LYS A 261 12.16 -35.40 -5.74
CA LYS A 261 11.51 -34.56 -4.70
C LYS A 261 11.21 -33.11 -5.16
N ARG A 262 11.54 -32.75 -6.40
CA ARG A 262 11.32 -31.38 -6.95
C ARG A 262 9.96 -31.17 -7.63
N THR A 263 9.04 -32.14 -7.58
CA THR A 263 7.69 -32.02 -8.17
C THR A 263 6.53 -32.11 -7.18
N ALA A 264 6.79 -32.05 -5.87
CA ALA A 264 5.75 -31.71 -4.90
C ALA A 264 5.85 -30.21 -4.58
N LYS A 265 5.26 -29.37 -5.44
CA LYS A 265 4.90 -27.99 -5.08
C LYS A 265 3.81 -28.09 -4.00
N THR A 266 4.20 -28.13 -2.74
CA THR A 266 3.39 -27.49 -1.70
C THR A 266 3.67 -26.00 -1.83
N GLU A 267 2.68 -25.25 -2.32
CA GLU A 267 2.71 -23.80 -2.31
C GLU A 267 3.01 -23.32 -0.89
N PRO A 268 4.04 -22.47 -0.68
CA PRO A 268 4.24 -21.85 0.61
C PRO A 268 3.05 -20.92 0.85
N LYS A 269 2.27 -21.21 1.89
CA LYS A 269 1.26 -20.28 2.39
C LYS A 269 2.01 -19.07 2.94
N THR A 270 2.05 -17.99 2.18
CA THR A 270 2.40 -16.66 2.67
C THR A 270 1.48 -16.35 3.85
N GLU A 271 2.02 -16.29 5.07
CA GLU A 271 1.32 -15.70 6.21
C GLU A 271 1.13 -14.21 5.90
N GLU A 272 -0.09 -13.84 5.52
CA GLU A 272 -0.48 -12.47 5.25
C GLU A 272 -0.40 -11.66 6.55
N ILE A 273 0.42 -10.60 6.54
CA ILE A 273 0.46 -9.59 7.60
C ILE A 273 -0.92 -8.93 7.66
N VAL A 274 -1.70 -9.28 8.68
CA VAL A 274 -3.11 -8.89 8.80
C VAL A 274 -3.20 -7.45 9.32
N ILE A 275 -3.12 -6.45 8.42
CA ILE A 275 -3.51 -5.07 8.77
C ILE A 275 -4.97 -5.10 9.27
N PRO A 276 -5.28 -4.56 10.47
CA PRO A 276 -6.63 -4.55 11.01
C PRO A 276 -7.64 -3.99 10.01
N ILE A 277 -8.80 -4.63 9.91
CA ILE A 277 -9.82 -4.26 8.91
C ILE A 277 -10.25 -2.80 9.05
N GLN A 278 -10.30 -2.26 10.26
CA GLN A 278 -10.62 -0.85 10.51
C GLN A 278 -9.59 0.10 9.88
N ARG A 279 -8.29 -0.22 9.98
CA ARG A 279 -7.22 0.58 9.37
C ARG A 279 -7.21 0.44 7.86
N LYS A 280 -7.48 -0.76 7.32
CA LYS A 280 -7.71 -0.98 5.89
C LYS A 280 -8.89 -0.13 5.38
N LEU A 281 -10.02 -0.14 6.09
CA LEU A 281 -11.22 0.64 5.77
C LEU A 281 -10.96 2.16 5.86
N TRP A 282 -10.27 2.64 6.89
CA TRP A 282 -9.90 4.04 7.00
C TRP A 282 -8.98 4.47 5.86
N ARG A 283 -7.92 3.69 5.57
CA ARG A 283 -7.05 3.94 4.41
C ARG A 283 -7.85 3.91 3.11
N LEU A 284 -8.87 3.06 2.98
CA LEU A 284 -9.71 3.01 1.79
C LEU A 284 -10.58 4.27 1.64
N LEU A 285 -11.27 4.71 2.70
CA LEU A 285 -12.29 5.78 2.65
C LEU A 285 -11.74 7.19 2.82
N LYS A 286 -10.61 7.37 3.49
CA LYS A 286 -9.96 8.68 3.70
C LYS A 286 -9.88 9.59 2.47
N PRO A 287 -9.49 9.14 1.26
CA PRO A 287 -9.40 10.02 0.10
C PRO A 287 -10.76 10.53 -0.37
N LEU A 288 -11.80 9.68 -0.30
CA LEU A 288 -13.18 10.09 -0.59
C LEU A 288 -13.65 11.16 0.41
N LEU A 289 -13.47 10.90 1.71
CA LEU A 289 -13.80 11.87 2.76
C LEU A 289 -13.03 13.19 2.62
N THR A 290 -11.76 13.12 2.20
CA THR A 290 -10.96 14.32 1.92
C THR A 290 -11.61 15.13 0.81
N TYR A 291 -11.98 14.49 -0.30
CA TYR A 291 -12.59 15.18 -1.43
C TYR A 291 -13.94 15.83 -1.05
N GLU A 292 -14.80 15.08 -0.37
CA GLU A 292 -16.09 15.58 0.13
C GLU A 292 -15.95 16.79 1.05
N LEU A 293 -14.96 16.76 1.95
CA LEU A 293 -14.72 17.89 2.86
C LEU A 293 -14.40 19.18 2.10
N PHE A 294 -13.66 19.09 1.00
CA PHE A 294 -13.38 20.26 0.15
C PHE A 294 -14.63 20.75 -0.61
N LEU A 295 -15.47 19.84 -1.11
CA LEU A 295 -16.72 20.20 -1.80
C LEU A 295 -17.71 20.87 -0.84
N ILE A 296 -17.90 20.29 0.34
CA ILE A 296 -18.76 20.83 1.40
C ILE A 296 -18.20 22.16 1.88
N GLY A 297 -16.90 22.25 2.14
CA GLY A 297 -16.25 23.48 2.59
C GLY A 297 -16.43 24.63 1.61
N ALA A 298 -16.25 24.38 0.30
CA ALA A 298 -16.47 25.39 -0.74
C ALA A 298 -17.95 25.82 -0.83
N THR A 299 -18.87 24.87 -0.68
CA THR A 299 -20.32 25.14 -0.70
C THR A 299 -20.75 25.99 0.50
N VAL A 300 -20.30 25.63 1.71
CA VAL A 300 -20.57 26.38 2.94
C VAL A 300 -19.98 27.78 2.87
N LEU A 301 -18.72 27.91 2.43
CA LEU A 301 -18.08 29.22 2.28
C LEU A 301 -18.86 30.13 1.32
N LEU A 302 -19.29 29.60 0.18
CA LEU A 302 -20.03 30.37 -0.81
C LEU A 302 -21.43 30.75 -0.31
N ALA A 303 -22.10 29.83 0.41
CA ALA A 303 -23.37 30.12 1.07
C ALA A 303 -23.24 31.26 2.10
N LEU A 304 -22.20 31.23 2.93
CA LEU A 304 -21.93 32.30 3.91
C LEU A 304 -21.68 33.65 3.23
N ILE A 305 -20.93 33.67 2.11
CA ILE A 305 -20.73 34.88 1.32
C ILE A 305 -22.06 35.39 0.75
N LEU A 306 -22.90 34.52 0.20
CA LEU A 306 -24.19 34.94 -0.37
C LEU A 306 -25.14 35.50 0.70
N MET A 307 -25.14 34.94 1.91
CA MET A 307 -25.94 35.41 3.03
C MET A 307 -25.62 36.86 3.45
N THR A 308 -24.42 37.38 3.13
CA THR A 308 -24.10 38.80 3.43
C THR A 308 -24.73 39.77 2.43
N PHE A 309 -25.08 39.31 1.22
CA PHE A 309 -25.60 40.14 0.12
C PHE A 309 -27.06 39.85 -0.25
N THR A 310 -27.64 38.74 0.24
CA THR A 310 -28.99 38.31 -0.13
C THR A 310 -29.74 37.70 1.07
N THR A 311 -31.03 38.01 1.20
CA THR A 311 -31.90 37.51 2.27
C THR A 311 -33.20 36.90 1.69
N GLY A 312 -33.80 35.95 2.42
CA GLY A 312 -35.07 35.34 2.04
C GLY A 312 -34.99 34.38 0.85
N GLY A 313 -36.10 34.19 0.11
CA GLY A 313 -36.24 33.20 -0.96
C GLY A 313 -35.27 33.36 -2.15
N TYR A 314 -34.68 34.54 -2.34
CA TYR A 314 -33.63 34.76 -3.35
C TYR A 314 -32.33 34.02 -3.02
N LEU A 315 -32.09 33.69 -1.75
CA LEU A 315 -30.90 32.96 -1.33
C LEU A 315 -30.88 31.55 -1.91
N GLU A 316 -32.01 30.85 -1.92
CA GLU A 316 -32.12 29.49 -2.47
C GLU A 316 -31.84 29.47 -3.98
N GLU A 317 -32.44 30.39 -4.73
CA GLU A 317 -32.19 30.57 -6.17
C GLU A 317 -30.71 30.90 -6.47
N ARG A 318 -30.10 31.79 -5.68
CA ARG A 318 -28.67 32.15 -5.81
C ARG A 318 -27.74 31.00 -5.42
N MET A 319 -28.11 30.19 -4.42
CA MET A 319 -27.35 29.01 -4.03
C MET A 319 -27.37 27.96 -5.15
N HIS A 320 -28.51 27.77 -5.81
CA HIS A 320 -28.58 26.90 -6.99
C HIS A 320 -27.67 27.41 -8.13
N ALA A 321 -27.77 28.71 -8.44
CA ALA A 321 -26.95 29.33 -9.48
C ALA A 321 -25.44 29.23 -9.22
N THR A 322 -25.02 29.12 -7.96
CA THR A 322 -23.61 29.10 -7.57
C THR A 322 -23.07 27.71 -7.20
N SER A 323 -23.92 26.68 -7.19
CA SER A 323 -23.54 25.30 -6.84
C SER A 323 -22.41 24.72 -7.71
N VAL A 324 -22.46 24.94 -9.03
CA VAL A 324 -21.41 24.50 -9.97
C VAL A 324 -20.09 25.21 -9.72
N LEU A 325 -20.14 26.50 -9.33
CA LEU A 325 -18.97 27.29 -8.97
C LEU A 325 -18.34 26.77 -7.66
N ALA A 326 -19.15 26.47 -6.65
CA ALA A 326 -18.68 25.86 -5.41
C ALA A 326 -17.97 24.52 -5.66
N SER A 327 -18.57 23.65 -6.50
CA SER A 327 -17.95 22.38 -6.89
C SER A 327 -16.61 22.57 -7.62
N ALA A 328 -16.52 23.57 -8.50
CA ALA A 328 -15.27 23.91 -9.19
C ALA A 328 -14.17 24.33 -8.21
N ILE A 329 -14.49 25.24 -7.27
CA ILE A 329 -13.56 25.72 -6.25
C ILE A 329 -13.12 24.57 -5.35
N GLY A 330 -14.06 23.76 -4.86
CA GLY A 330 -13.78 22.60 -4.00
C GLY A 330 -12.88 21.59 -4.70
N SER A 331 -13.17 21.23 -5.95
CA SER A 331 -12.36 20.29 -6.73
C SER A 331 -10.96 20.84 -7.02
N LEU A 332 -10.84 22.11 -7.40
CA LEU A 332 -9.56 22.75 -7.64
C LEU A 332 -8.68 22.76 -6.38
N ALA A 333 -9.26 23.02 -5.21
CA ALA A 333 -8.56 22.99 -3.93
C ALA A 333 -8.19 21.58 -3.46
N ALA A 334 -9.03 20.58 -3.77
CA ALA A 334 -8.81 19.19 -3.37
C ALA A 334 -7.68 18.51 -4.17
N ILE A 335 -7.57 18.79 -5.48
CA ILE A 335 -6.65 18.10 -6.39
C ILE A 335 -5.19 18.07 -5.87
N PRO A 336 -4.56 19.18 -5.43
CA PRO A 336 -3.20 19.15 -4.92
C PRO A 336 -3.02 18.24 -3.69
N VAL A 337 -4.00 18.22 -2.78
CA VAL A 337 -3.99 17.39 -1.58
C VAL A 337 -4.16 15.92 -1.94
N LEU A 338 -5.14 15.61 -2.78
CA LEU A 338 -5.40 14.26 -3.29
C LEU A 338 -4.19 13.73 -4.08
N TRP A 339 -3.55 14.59 -4.88
CA TRP A 339 -2.35 14.24 -5.63
C TRP A 339 -1.18 13.90 -4.71
N LYS A 340 -0.99 14.66 -3.63
CA LYS A 340 0.02 14.35 -2.60
C LYS A 340 -0.25 12.99 -1.93
N GLN A 341 -1.51 12.69 -1.59
CA GLN A 341 -1.90 11.38 -1.05
C GLN A 341 -1.63 10.26 -2.05
N TYR A 342 -2.05 10.44 -3.31
CA TYR A 342 -1.79 9.50 -4.40
C TYR A 342 -0.30 9.27 -4.63
N LYS A 343 0.54 10.31 -4.55
CA LYS A 343 1.99 10.18 -4.70
C LYS A 343 2.64 9.42 -3.55
N LYS A 344 2.15 9.59 -2.32
CA LYS A 344 2.58 8.76 -1.18
C LYS A 344 2.30 7.27 -1.44
N ASP A 345 1.17 6.96 -2.06
CA ASP A 345 0.79 5.59 -2.45
C ASP A 345 1.62 4.99 -3.60
N GLU A 346 2.27 5.81 -4.44
CA GLU A 346 3.10 5.29 -5.55
C GLU A 346 4.31 4.48 -5.08
N GLY A 347 4.80 4.72 -3.85
CA GLY A 347 5.87 3.92 -3.25
C GLY A 347 5.37 2.66 -2.51
N MET A 348 4.07 2.57 -2.21
CA MET A 348 3.49 1.50 -1.40
C MET A 348 2.81 0.42 -2.25
N PHE A 349 2.18 0.80 -3.36
CA PHE A 349 1.42 -0.12 -4.21
C PHE A 349 2.03 -0.18 -5.62
N PRO A 350 2.40 -1.36 -6.14
CA PRO A 350 2.95 -1.50 -7.49
C PRO A 350 1.99 -0.89 -8.53
N LYS A 351 2.53 -0.18 -9.52
CA LYS A 351 1.74 0.25 -10.68
C LYS A 351 1.78 -0.83 -11.75
N PRO A 352 0.72 -0.97 -12.57
CA PRO A 352 0.85 -1.72 -13.82
C PRO A 352 1.92 -1.05 -14.68
N GLU A 353 2.67 -1.84 -15.45
CA GLU A 353 3.69 -1.29 -16.35
C GLU A 353 3.05 -0.31 -17.34
N LYS A 354 3.64 0.89 -17.44
CA LYS A 354 3.14 1.93 -18.33
C LYS A 354 3.27 1.48 -19.78
N ARG A 355 2.14 1.27 -20.44
CA ARG A 355 2.07 0.80 -21.84
C ARG A 355 0.88 1.46 -22.52
N TRP A 356 1.10 2.63 -23.11
CA TRP A 356 0.10 3.27 -23.97
C TRP A 356 0.73 4.28 -24.95
N SER A 357 0.06 4.49 -26.07
CA SER A 357 0.39 5.37 -27.20
C SER A 357 -0.73 6.39 -27.43
N ALA A 358 -0.50 7.38 -28.29
CA ALA A 358 -1.53 8.35 -28.67
C ALA A 358 -2.76 7.66 -29.32
N ALA A 359 -2.56 6.57 -30.04
CA ALA A 359 -3.66 5.78 -30.62
C ALA A 359 -4.49 5.06 -29.54
N GLU A 360 -3.83 4.51 -28.51
CA GLU A 360 -4.54 3.92 -27.36
C GLU A 360 -5.27 4.98 -26.53
N ALA A 361 -4.68 6.17 -26.37
CA ALA A 361 -5.35 7.31 -25.74
C ALA A 361 -6.67 7.66 -26.46
N ALA A 362 -6.62 7.82 -27.79
CA ALA A 362 -7.79 8.11 -28.60
C ALA A 362 -8.83 6.98 -28.53
N ALA A 363 -8.39 5.72 -28.56
CA ALA A 363 -9.28 4.57 -28.43
C ALA A 363 -9.97 4.53 -27.05
N CYS A 364 -9.27 4.84 -25.96
CA CYS A 364 -9.87 4.92 -24.62
C CYS A 364 -10.94 6.00 -24.54
N ILE A 365 -10.66 7.19 -25.09
CA ILE A 365 -11.62 8.31 -25.12
C ILE A 365 -12.89 7.91 -25.89
N LEU A 366 -12.71 7.42 -27.13
CA LEU A 366 -13.84 7.00 -27.97
C LEU A 366 -14.65 5.85 -27.33
N LEU A 367 -13.96 4.89 -26.70
CA LEU A 367 -14.61 3.77 -26.04
C LEU A 367 -15.52 4.25 -24.90
N VAL A 368 -15.01 5.07 -23.98
CA VAL A 368 -15.81 5.54 -22.83
C VAL A 368 -16.96 6.43 -23.30
N MET A 369 -16.73 7.32 -24.27
CA MET A 369 -17.78 8.19 -24.81
C MET A 369 -18.94 7.40 -25.43
N THR A 370 -18.61 6.46 -26.31
CA THR A 370 -19.62 5.66 -27.01
C THR A 370 -20.30 4.65 -26.08
N PHE A 371 -19.54 4.01 -25.19
CA PHE A 371 -20.10 3.10 -24.18
C PHE A 371 -21.05 3.82 -23.22
N GLY A 372 -20.67 4.99 -22.71
CA GLY A 372 -21.50 5.80 -21.81
C GLY A 372 -22.82 6.19 -22.45
N HIS A 373 -22.81 6.61 -23.72
CA HIS A 373 -24.06 6.91 -24.41
C HIS A 373 -24.91 5.66 -24.64
N LEU A 374 -24.35 4.57 -25.16
CA LEU A 374 -25.08 3.33 -25.39
C LEU A 374 -25.73 2.78 -24.11
N LEU A 375 -25.01 2.84 -22.99
CA LEU A 375 -25.54 2.44 -21.68
C LEU A 375 -26.73 3.33 -21.28
N ASN A 376 -26.61 4.65 -21.43
CA ASN A 376 -27.72 5.57 -21.20
C ASN A 376 -28.92 5.29 -22.13
N THR A 377 -28.69 4.97 -23.40
CA THR A 377 -29.75 4.58 -24.34
C THR A 377 -30.47 3.33 -23.87
N VAL A 378 -29.74 2.30 -23.45
CA VAL A 378 -30.33 1.06 -22.90
C VAL A 378 -31.17 1.38 -21.67
N MET A 379 -30.64 2.13 -20.70
CA MET A 379 -31.38 2.52 -19.49
C MET A 379 -32.65 3.32 -19.79
N ASN A 380 -32.63 4.17 -20.81
CA ASN A 380 -33.79 4.95 -21.23
C ASN A 380 -34.84 4.09 -21.94
N VAL A 381 -34.43 3.20 -22.85
CA VAL A 381 -35.34 2.34 -23.63
C VAL A 381 -35.99 1.27 -22.76
N THR A 382 -35.28 0.74 -21.76
CA THR A 382 -35.86 -0.21 -20.78
C THR A 382 -36.79 0.47 -19.78
N GLY A 383 -36.87 1.80 -19.78
CA GLY A 383 -37.68 2.58 -18.84
C GLY A 383 -37.05 2.71 -17.45
N PHE A 384 -35.82 2.26 -17.24
CA PHE A 384 -35.15 2.31 -15.93
C PHE A 384 -35.08 3.74 -15.37
N THR A 385 -34.78 4.72 -16.22
CA THR A 385 -34.70 6.14 -15.82
C THR A 385 -36.04 6.73 -15.40
N ARG A 386 -37.17 6.15 -15.83
CA ARG A 386 -38.52 6.59 -15.45
C ARG A 386 -38.95 6.07 -14.08
N ILE A 387 -38.39 4.95 -13.64
CA ILE A 387 -38.66 4.38 -12.30
C ILE A 387 -38.04 5.27 -11.20
N PHE A 388 -36.93 5.95 -11.52
CA PHE A 388 -36.18 6.81 -10.61
C PHE A 388 -36.00 8.23 -11.18
N SER A 389 -37.11 8.93 -11.42
CA SER A 389 -37.15 10.24 -12.11
C SER A 389 -36.49 11.40 -11.36
N GLY A 390 -36.33 11.30 -10.03
CA GLY A 390 -35.80 12.39 -9.19
C GLY A 390 -34.39 12.88 -9.58
N TYR A 391 -33.62 12.07 -10.33
CA TYR A 391 -32.35 12.50 -10.90
C TYR A 391 -32.51 13.57 -12.00
N GLN A 392 -33.49 13.41 -12.90
CA GLN A 392 -33.66 14.34 -14.03
C GLN A 392 -34.05 15.74 -13.55
N ASP A 393 -34.90 15.82 -12.53
CA ASP A 393 -35.30 17.08 -11.90
C ASP A 393 -34.14 17.76 -11.14
N MET A 394 -33.26 16.98 -10.53
CA MET A 394 -32.07 17.50 -9.86
C MET A 394 -31.05 18.02 -10.90
N ALA A 395 -30.79 17.25 -11.95
CA ALA A 395 -29.82 17.59 -12.98
C ALA A 395 -30.24 18.84 -13.78
N SER A 396 -31.54 18.99 -14.11
CA SER A 396 -32.04 20.20 -14.77
C SER A 396 -31.83 21.43 -13.89
N LYS A 397 -32.19 21.37 -12.61
CA LYS A 397 -31.99 22.48 -11.65
C LYS A 397 -30.53 22.88 -11.46
N ILE A 398 -29.60 21.94 -11.56
CA ILE A 398 -28.17 22.22 -11.36
C ILE A 398 -27.55 22.82 -12.63
N TYR A 399 -27.91 22.33 -13.82
CA TYR A 399 -27.23 22.69 -15.07
C TYR A 399 -27.95 23.79 -15.88
N GLU A 400 -29.26 23.93 -15.75
CA GLU A 400 -30.02 24.93 -16.50
C GLU A 400 -29.61 26.36 -16.08
N GLY A 401 -29.39 27.23 -17.06
CA GLY A 401 -28.96 28.62 -16.84
C GLY A 401 -27.49 28.81 -16.44
N GLN A 402 -26.71 27.74 -16.31
CA GLN A 402 -25.28 27.82 -15.98
C GLN A 402 -24.42 28.27 -17.16
N ASN A 403 -23.28 28.90 -16.85
CA ASN A 403 -22.29 29.26 -17.87
C ASN A 403 -21.67 27.99 -18.50
N PRO A 404 -21.69 27.82 -19.83
CA PRO A 404 -21.15 26.62 -20.48
C PRO A 404 -19.67 26.35 -20.20
N LEU A 405 -18.85 27.40 -20.11
CA LEU A 405 -17.42 27.25 -19.78
C LEU A 405 -17.22 26.79 -18.34
N LEU A 406 -18.06 27.25 -17.41
CA LEU A 406 -18.02 26.80 -16.03
C LEU A 406 -18.44 25.33 -15.91
N LEU A 407 -19.44 24.89 -16.67
CA LEU A 407 -19.84 23.48 -16.72
C LEU A 407 -18.72 22.58 -17.25
N ILE A 408 -18.06 22.99 -18.36
CA ILE A 408 -16.91 22.26 -18.91
C ILE A 408 -15.78 22.18 -17.87
N LEU A 409 -15.43 23.31 -17.25
CA LEU A 409 -14.34 23.34 -16.27
C LEU A 409 -14.66 22.49 -15.03
N SER A 410 -15.85 22.66 -14.46
CA SER A 410 -16.25 22.03 -13.20
C SER A 410 -16.54 20.55 -13.41
N VAL A 411 -17.61 20.23 -14.14
CA VAL A 411 -18.12 18.86 -14.35
C VAL A 411 -17.24 18.10 -15.33
N GLY A 412 -16.81 18.75 -16.40
CA GLY A 412 -16.03 18.14 -17.47
C GLY A 412 -14.59 17.84 -17.09
N VAL A 413 -13.91 18.73 -16.36
CA VAL A 413 -12.46 18.64 -16.14
C VAL A 413 -12.11 18.37 -14.68
N LEU A 414 -12.48 19.27 -13.76
CA LEU A 414 -12.02 19.22 -12.38
C LEU A 414 -12.61 18.04 -11.61
N SER A 415 -13.92 17.80 -11.72
CA SER A 415 -14.59 16.66 -11.07
C SER A 415 -14.02 15.34 -11.58
N ALA A 416 -13.94 15.16 -12.90
CA ALA A 416 -13.38 13.95 -13.52
C ALA A 416 -11.94 13.68 -13.06
N ALA A 417 -11.08 14.71 -13.02
CA ALA A 417 -9.71 14.56 -12.53
C ALA A 417 -9.64 14.13 -11.06
N ALA A 418 -10.39 14.80 -10.18
CA ALA A 418 -10.42 14.51 -8.75
C ALA A 418 -10.95 13.09 -8.48
N GLU A 419 -12.05 12.73 -9.14
CA GLU A 419 -12.67 11.42 -9.06
C GLU A 419 -11.71 10.31 -9.49
N GLU A 420 -11.02 10.43 -10.63
CA GLU A 420 -10.05 9.40 -11.01
C GLU A 420 -8.92 9.24 -10.00
N ILE A 421 -8.38 10.35 -9.46
CA ILE A 421 -7.34 10.31 -8.42
C ILE A 421 -7.84 9.54 -7.19
N VAL A 422 -9.08 9.77 -6.76
CA VAL A 422 -9.69 9.08 -5.62
C VAL A 422 -9.96 7.62 -5.95
N PHE A 423 -10.71 7.34 -7.00
CA PHE A 423 -11.30 6.02 -7.25
C PHE A 423 -10.34 5.03 -7.90
N ARG A 424 -9.57 5.44 -8.92
CA ARG A 424 -8.62 4.56 -9.63
C ARG A 424 -7.23 4.71 -9.05
N GLY A 425 -6.85 5.95 -8.71
CA GLY A 425 -5.55 6.28 -8.15
C GLY A 425 -5.32 5.74 -6.73
N MET A 426 -6.37 5.67 -5.89
CA MET A 426 -6.24 5.24 -4.49
C MET A 426 -7.18 4.09 -4.13
N ILE A 427 -8.51 4.25 -4.17
CA ILE A 427 -9.49 3.26 -3.67
C ILE A 427 -9.29 1.90 -4.34
N TYR A 428 -9.31 1.87 -5.68
CA TYR A 428 -9.14 0.64 -6.45
C TYR A 428 -7.82 -0.06 -6.14
N ARG A 429 -6.70 0.68 -6.14
CA ARG A 429 -5.37 0.12 -5.88
C ARG A 429 -5.23 -0.41 -4.46
N ARG A 430 -5.70 0.35 -3.47
CA ARG A 430 -5.68 -0.05 -2.05
C ARG A 430 -6.52 -1.30 -1.83
N ALA A 431 -7.76 -1.34 -2.34
CA ALA A 431 -8.61 -2.52 -2.19
C ALA A 431 -8.10 -3.74 -2.97
N LYS A 432 -7.52 -3.53 -4.16
CA LYS A 432 -6.86 -4.58 -4.94
C LYS A 432 -5.69 -5.20 -4.17
N ASP A 433 -4.90 -4.39 -3.50
CA ASP A 433 -3.78 -4.85 -2.69
C ASP A 433 -4.25 -5.56 -1.41
N PHE A 434 -5.24 -4.99 -0.72
CA PHE A 434 -5.72 -5.51 0.56
C PHE A 434 -6.54 -6.80 0.48
N TRP A 435 -7.28 -7.00 -0.62
CA TRP A 435 -8.27 -8.08 -0.76
C TRP A 435 -8.27 -8.72 -2.14
N GLY A 436 -7.37 -8.32 -3.05
CA GLY A 436 -7.31 -8.86 -4.41
C GLY A 436 -8.21 -8.13 -5.42
N THR A 437 -7.99 -8.45 -6.70
CA THR A 437 -8.55 -7.71 -7.84
C THR A 437 -10.08 -7.64 -7.85
N GLY A 438 -10.77 -8.73 -7.52
CA GLY A 438 -12.25 -8.75 -7.51
C GLY A 438 -12.84 -7.75 -6.51
N TRP A 439 -12.29 -7.73 -5.29
CA TRP A 439 -12.70 -6.77 -4.26
C TRP A 439 -12.25 -5.35 -4.58
N GLY A 440 -11.11 -5.16 -5.24
CA GLY A 440 -10.69 -3.87 -5.78
C GLY A 440 -11.72 -3.28 -6.73
N ILE A 441 -12.18 -4.07 -7.71
CA ILE A 441 -13.22 -3.67 -8.66
C ILE A 441 -14.52 -3.35 -7.91
N ALA A 442 -14.99 -4.26 -7.04
CA ALA A 442 -16.23 -4.09 -6.31
C ALA A 442 -16.22 -2.81 -5.45
N ALA A 443 -15.18 -2.58 -4.66
CA ALA A 443 -15.06 -1.40 -3.80
C ALA A 443 -15.08 -0.10 -4.61
N SER A 444 -14.29 -0.03 -5.69
CA SER A 444 -14.24 1.16 -6.54
C SER A 444 -15.58 1.43 -7.24
N CYS A 445 -16.24 0.40 -7.78
CA CYS A 445 -17.52 0.56 -8.48
C CYS A 445 -18.67 0.92 -7.53
N LEU A 446 -18.77 0.26 -6.38
CA LEU A 446 -19.84 0.52 -5.41
C LEU A 446 -19.70 1.91 -4.79
N LEU A 447 -18.49 2.31 -4.39
CA LEU A 447 -18.25 3.64 -3.82
C LEU A 447 -18.43 4.75 -4.87
N PHE A 448 -17.97 4.54 -6.11
CA PHE A 448 -18.16 5.50 -7.20
C PHE A 448 -19.64 5.66 -7.56
N GLY A 449 -20.40 4.56 -7.62
CA GLY A 449 -21.85 4.62 -7.82
C GLY A 449 -22.57 5.34 -6.67
N ALA A 450 -22.23 5.00 -5.41
CA ALA A 450 -22.88 5.55 -4.23
C ALA A 450 -22.61 7.06 -4.07
N TYR A 451 -21.43 7.52 -4.46
CA TYR A 451 -21.01 8.93 -4.45
C TYR A 451 -21.99 9.87 -5.16
N HIS A 452 -22.65 9.42 -6.23
CA HIS A 452 -23.61 10.26 -6.97
C HIS A 452 -24.99 10.43 -6.29
N GLY A 453 -25.24 9.74 -5.17
CA GLY A 453 -26.39 9.98 -4.31
C GLY A 453 -27.77 9.63 -4.89
N ASN A 454 -27.84 8.94 -6.04
CA ASN A 454 -29.11 8.49 -6.63
C ASN A 454 -28.96 7.16 -7.39
N VAL A 455 -30.04 6.39 -7.46
CA VAL A 455 -30.03 5.02 -8.01
C VAL A 455 -29.73 5.00 -9.52
N THR A 456 -30.25 5.97 -10.28
CA THR A 456 -30.01 6.06 -11.72
C THR A 456 -28.53 6.23 -12.02
N GLN A 457 -27.89 7.21 -11.38
CA GLN A 457 -26.45 7.42 -11.51
C GLN A 457 -25.64 6.30 -10.87
N PHE A 458 -26.11 5.70 -9.77
CA PHE A 458 -25.42 4.57 -9.16
C PHE A 458 -25.19 3.45 -10.18
N VAL A 459 -26.24 3.03 -10.89
CA VAL A 459 -26.15 1.93 -11.87
C VAL A 459 -25.27 2.35 -13.05
N TYR A 460 -25.48 3.56 -13.58
CA TYR A 460 -24.67 4.08 -14.68
C TYR A 460 -23.18 4.14 -14.33
N ALA A 461 -22.86 4.84 -13.24
CA ALA A 461 -21.50 5.09 -12.78
C ALA A 461 -20.80 3.80 -12.35
N ALA A 462 -21.48 2.85 -11.72
CA ALA A 462 -20.88 1.56 -11.35
C ALA A 462 -20.43 0.78 -12.59
N VAL A 463 -21.24 0.75 -13.66
CA VAL A 463 -20.90 0.03 -14.91
C VAL A 463 -19.79 0.75 -15.67
N VAL A 464 -19.86 2.08 -15.81
CA VAL A 464 -18.76 2.87 -16.40
C VAL A 464 -17.48 2.73 -15.59
N SER A 465 -17.58 2.56 -14.27
CA SER A 465 -16.41 2.41 -13.41
C SER A 465 -15.61 1.15 -13.70
N VAL A 466 -16.29 0.04 -13.99
CA VAL A 466 -15.63 -1.18 -14.45
C VAL A 466 -14.80 -0.90 -15.70
N LEU A 467 -15.36 -0.18 -16.69
CA LEU A 467 -14.66 0.14 -17.92
C LEU A 467 -13.42 1.02 -17.68
N LEU A 468 -13.53 2.03 -16.82
CA LEU A 468 -12.40 2.90 -16.46
C LEU A 468 -11.29 2.14 -15.72
N ILE A 469 -11.64 1.15 -14.90
CA ILE A 469 -10.67 0.24 -14.27
C ILE A 469 -9.97 -0.62 -15.31
N LEU A 470 -10.70 -1.18 -16.29
CA LEU A 470 -10.10 -1.95 -17.38
C LEU A 470 -9.11 -1.10 -18.19
N ILE A 471 -9.45 0.16 -18.47
CA ILE A 471 -8.56 1.12 -19.12
C ILE A 471 -7.32 1.40 -18.26
N TYR A 472 -7.50 1.60 -16.95
CA TYR A 472 -6.39 1.81 -16.02
C TYR A 472 -5.40 0.64 -16.01
N GLU A 473 -5.91 -0.59 -15.88
CA GLU A 473 -5.10 -1.83 -15.91
C GLU A 473 -4.40 -2.03 -17.26
N ARG A 474 -5.09 -1.72 -18.37
CA ARG A 474 -4.54 -1.89 -19.72
C ARG A 474 -3.39 -0.94 -20.02
N CYS A 475 -3.54 0.32 -19.62
CA CYS A 475 -2.60 1.39 -19.97
C CYS A 475 -1.50 1.58 -18.92
N GLY A 476 -1.70 1.12 -17.69
CA GLY A 476 -0.76 1.29 -16.58
C GLY A 476 -0.52 2.76 -16.20
N THR A 477 -1.51 3.62 -16.45
CA THR A 477 -1.42 5.06 -16.16
C THR A 477 -2.78 5.61 -15.73
N LEU A 478 -2.76 6.49 -14.73
CA LEU A 478 -3.96 7.20 -14.29
C LEU A 478 -4.44 8.23 -15.32
N LEU A 479 -3.55 8.70 -16.21
CA LEU A 479 -3.91 9.70 -17.21
C LEU A 479 -4.93 9.17 -18.23
N ALA A 480 -4.92 7.87 -18.54
CA ALA A 480 -5.82 7.28 -19.51
C ALA A 480 -7.30 7.35 -19.07
N PRO A 481 -7.69 6.86 -17.88
CA PRO A 481 -9.07 7.02 -17.42
C PRO A 481 -9.43 8.49 -17.16
N VAL A 482 -8.50 9.35 -16.73
CA VAL A 482 -8.75 10.80 -16.55
C VAL A 482 -9.22 11.43 -17.86
N LEU A 483 -8.45 11.24 -18.95
CA LEU A 483 -8.80 11.83 -20.23
C LEU A 483 -10.09 11.26 -20.81
N ALA A 484 -10.33 9.96 -20.65
CA ALA A 484 -11.53 9.31 -21.14
C ALA A 484 -12.79 9.76 -20.37
N HIS A 485 -12.68 9.91 -19.05
CA HIS A 485 -13.77 10.42 -18.21
C HIS A 485 -14.05 11.90 -18.49
N MET A 486 -13.02 12.73 -18.62
CA MET A 486 -13.18 14.13 -19.02
C MET A 486 -13.95 14.26 -20.34
N ALA A 487 -13.59 13.43 -21.32
CA ALA A 487 -14.24 13.43 -22.62
C ALA A 487 -15.71 13.02 -22.53
N GLU A 488 -16.06 12.00 -21.74
CA GLU A 488 -17.47 11.59 -21.56
C GLU A 488 -18.29 12.65 -20.81
N ASN A 489 -17.73 13.29 -19.77
CA ASN A 489 -18.46 14.35 -19.07
C ASN A 489 -18.70 15.55 -19.98
N ILE A 490 -17.69 15.99 -20.73
CA ILE A 490 -17.85 17.09 -21.71
C ILE A 490 -18.84 16.69 -22.80
N TRP A 491 -18.74 15.49 -23.35
CA TRP A 491 -19.67 15.00 -24.37
C TRP A 491 -21.11 14.95 -23.84
N GLY A 492 -21.30 14.46 -22.61
CA GLY A 492 -22.59 14.39 -21.95
C GLY A 492 -23.33 15.72 -21.85
N LEU A 493 -22.62 16.85 -21.74
CA LEU A 493 -23.20 18.20 -21.69
C LEU A 493 -23.86 18.63 -23.01
N TYR A 494 -23.35 18.14 -24.15
CA TYR A 494 -23.75 18.60 -25.50
C TYR A 494 -24.43 17.50 -26.34
N ARG A 495 -24.44 16.27 -25.85
CA ARG A 495 -24.93 15.09 -26.57
C ARG A 495 -26.40 15.20 -26.96
N SER A 496 -27.26 15.69 -26.06
CA SER A 496 -28.70 15.79 -26.32
C SER A 496 -29.01 16.77 -27.46
N GLN A 497 -28.28 17.89 -27.52
CA GLN A 497 -28.38 18.88 -28.60
C GLN A 497 -27.91 18.28 -29.93
N PHE A 498 -26.83 17.50 -29.92
CA PHE A 498 -26.33 16.82 -31.11
C PHE A 498 -27.31 15.77 -31.66
N VAL A 499 -27.88 14.93 -30.79
CA VAL A 499 -28.88 13.92 -31.19
C VAL A 499 -30.15 14.58 -31.72
N SER A 500 -30.60 15.67 -31.08
CA SER A 500 -31.74 16.46 -31.56
C SER A 500 -31.47 17.03 -32.96
N TRP A 501 -30.28 17.62 -33.17
CA TRP A 501 -29.86 18.14 -34.47
C TRP A 501 -29.83 17.04 -35.56
N MET A 502 -29.27 15.86 -35.26
CA MET A 502 -29.27 14.72 -36.18
C MET A 502 -30.69 14.28 -36.57
N THR A 503 -31.59 14.21 -35.59
CA THR A 503 -32.99 13.80 -35.80
C THR A 503 -33.76 14.80 -36.65
N GLN A 504 -33.47 16.10 -36.51
CA GLN A 504 -34.06 17.14 -37.36
C GLN A 504 -33.57 17.07 -38.81
N LYS A 505 -32.32 16.64 -39.04
CA LYS A 505 -31.75 16.50 -40.39
C LYS A 505 -32.20 15.23 -41.10
N ALA A 506 -32.38 14.14 -40.36
CA ALA A 506 -32.85 12.87 -40.90
C ALA A 506 -33.77 12.18 -39.88
N PRO A 507 -34.97 11.70 -40.26
CA PRO A 507 -35.87 11.00 -39.34
C PRO A 507 -35.24 9.77 -38.66
N ALA A 508 -34.29 9.10 -39.33
CA ALA A 508 -33.53 7.98 -38.79
C ALA A 508 -32.20 8.40 -38.12
N GLY A 509 -31.91 9.69 -38.00
CA GLY A 509 -30.61 10.23 -37.59
C GLY A 509 -30.15 9.75 -36.20
N ALA A 510 -31.06 9.67 -35.22
CA ALA A 510 -30.74 9.12 -33.90
C ALA A 510 -30.33 7.64 -33.96
N TRP A 511 -31.05 6.83 -34.73
CA TRP A 511 -30.75 5.40 -34.89
C TRP A 511 -29.44 5.16 -35.65
N MET A 512 -29.18 5.95 -36.69
CA MET A 512 -27.90 5.91 -37.41
C MET A 512 -26.73 6.28 -36.49
N PHE A 513 -26.92 7.26 -35.61
CA PHE A 513 -25.91 7.66 -34.66
C PHE A 513 -25.62 6.56 -33.62
N ILE A 514 -26.67 5.97 -33.02
CA ILE A 514 -26.53 4.84 -32.09
C ILE A 514 -25.81 3.66 -32.76
N PHE A 515 -26.15 3.35 -34.02
CA PHE A 515 -25.48 2.29 -34.76
C PHE A 515 -23.99 2.58 -34.95
N LEU A 516 -23.64 3.81 -35.34
CA LEU A 516 -22.24 4.23 -35.51
C LEU A 516 -21.46 4.12 -34.18
N GLU A 517 -22.04 4.56 -33.07
CA GLU A 517 -21.42 4.44 -31.76
C GLU A 517 -21.23 2.99 -31.33
N ALA A 518 -22.20 2.10 -31.61
CA ALA A 518 -22.05 0.67 -31.35
C ALA A 518 -20.86 0.08 -32.12
N VAL A 519 -20.67 0.47 -33.38
CA VAL A 519 -19.52 0.05 -34.20
C VAL A 519 -18.20 0.59 -33.63
N ILE A 520 -18.15 1.88 -33.27
CA ILE A 520 -16.94 2.50 -32.68
C ILE A 520 -16.60 1.87 -31.32
N CYS A 521 -17.60 1.65 -30.47
CA CYS A 521 -17.46 1.02 -29.16
C CYS A 521 -16.89 -0.40 -29.31
N ALA A 522 -17.49 -1.23 -30.17
CA ALA A 522 -17.01 -2.58 -30.42
C ALA A 522 -15.58 -2.59 -31.01
N GLY A 523 -15.30 -1.70 -31.97
CA GLY A 523 -13.99 -1.59 -32.61
C GLY A 523 -12.88 -1.16 -31.65
N THR A 524 -13.14 -0.15 -30.82
CA THR A 524 -12.17 0.35 -29.83
C THR A 524 -11.97 -0.63 -28.68
N PHE A 525 -13.03 -1.31 -28.22
CA PHE A 525 -12.93 -2.40 -27.25
C PHE A 525 -12.07 -3.55 -27.77
N TRP A 526 -12.32 -4.00 -29.02
CA TRP A 526 -11.52 -5.04 -29.66
C TRP A 526 -10.05 -4.63 -29.79
N TYR A 527 -9.80 -3.40 -30.25
CA TYR A 527 -8.45 -2.86 -30.40
C TYR A 527 -7.67 -2.83 -29.08
N LEU A 528 -8.31 -2.38 -27.99
CA LEU A 528 -7.67 -2.26 -26.68
C LEU A 528 -7.47 -3.61 -25.97
N PHE A 529 -8.46 -4.51 -26.02
CA PHE A 529 -8.48 -5.67 -25.12
C PHE A 529 -8.32 -7.03 -25.80
N LEU A 530 -8.61 -7.14 -27.11
CA LEU A 530 -8.68 -8.43 -27.81
C LEU A 530 -7.58 -8.61 -28.86
N LYS A 531 -7.11 -7.53 -29.49
CA LYS A 531 -6.11 -7.58 -30.58
C LYS A 531 -4.80 -8.28 -30.19
N ASP A 532 -4.24 -7.97 -29.02
CA ASP A 532 -2.91 -8.47 -28.61
C ASP A 532 -2.91 -9.91 -28.08
N LYS A 533 -4.08 -10.48 -27.72
CA LYS A 533 -4.18 -11.87 -27.24
C LYS A 533 -3.93 -12.90 -28.35
N GLN A 534 -4.07 -12.52 -29.62
CA GLN A 534 -3.87 -13.42 -30.76
C GLN A 534 -2.39 -13.62 -31.12
N GLY A 535 -1.48 -12.76 -30.67
CA GLY A 535 -0.04 -12.86 -30.96
C GLY A 535 0.79 -13.64 -29.93
N LYS A 536 0.23 -13.95 -28.75
CA LYS A 536 0.94 -14.62 -27.63
C LYS A 536 0.69 -16.12 -27.54
N THR A 537 -0.14 -16.70 -28.40
CA THR A 537 -0.42 -18.15 -28.44
C THR A 537 0.53 -18.93 -29.37
N GLN A 538 1.57 -18.29 -29.92
CA GLN A 538 2.52 -18.90 -30.88
C GLN A 538 4.01 -18.77 -30.49
N LYS A 539 4.36 -18.57 -29.22
CA LYS A 539 5.76 -18.65 -28.78
C LYS A 539 5.95 -19.52 -27.56
#